data_AF-A0AA50DX63-F1
#
_entry.id   AF-A0AA50DX63-F1
#
_cell.length_a   1.000
_cell.length_b   1.000
_cell.length_c   1.000
_cell.angle_alpha   90.00
_cell.angle_beta   90.00
_cell.angle_gamma   90.00
#
_symmetry.space_group_name_H-M   'P 1'
#
loop_
_entity.id
_entity.type
_entity.pdbx_description
1 polymer ?
#
loop_
_entity_poly.entity_id
_entity_poly.type
_entity_poly.pdbx_seq_one_letter_code
_entity_poly.pdbx_strand_id
1 'polypeptide(L)'
;MQIKLVLVHALMAGILNFIPNIGPAASVVFPLMIAVLDAPWKIIAVLILYFLIQNVESYWLTPIVMAKQVSLLPAVTLIAQLFFASIFGLLGLILALPLTVVLKTWIEEALFKDLLDNWQ
;
A
#
# COMPACT_ATOMS: atom_id res chain seq x y z
N MET A 1 -16.42 -10.53 21.43
CA MET A 1 -15.00 -10.95 21.43
C MET A 1 -14.14 -9.74 21.79
N GLN A 2 -13.71 -9.62 23.05
CA GLN A 2 -12.83 -8.53 23.46
C GLN A 2 -11.38 -8.96 23.22
N ILE A 3 -10.82 -8.58 22.06
CA ILE A 3 -9.40 -8.77 21.80
C ILE A 3 -8.65 -7.76 22.69
N LYS A 4 -7.85 -8.23 23.65
CA LYS A 4 -7.03 -7.36 24.49
C LYS A 4 -5.95 -6.68 23.64
N LEU A 5 -5.57 -5.45 24.01
CA LEU A 5 -4.46 -4.68 23.40
C LEU A 5 -4.69 -4.25 21.93
N VAL A 6 -5.93 -3.94 21.54
CA VAL A 6 -6.27 -3.44 20.18
C VAL A 6 -5.44 -2.22 19.79
N LEU A 7 -5.23 -1.28 20.71
CA LEU A 7 -4.44 -0.07 20.45
C LEU A 7 -2.98 -0.37 20.10
N VAL A 8 -2.36 -1.33 20.80
CA VAL A 8 -0.97 -1.72 20.53
C VAL A 8 -0.85 -2.39 19.16
N HIS A 9 -1.83 -3.22 18.79
CA HIS A 9 -1.89 -3.84 17.47
C HIS A 9 -2.09 -2.82 16.36
N ALA A 10 -2.97 -1.85 16.55
CA ALA A 10 -3.19 -0.78 15.59
C ALA A 10 -1.95 0.10 15.40
N LEU A 11 -1.25 0.41 16.50
CA LEU A 11 0.01 1.17 16.46
C LEU A 11 1.09 0.41 15.71
N MET A 12 1.24 -0.89 15.99
CA MET A 12 2.23 -1.71 15.32
C MET A 12 1.87 -1.92 13.84
N ALA A 13 0.61 -2.17 13.51
CA ALA A 13 0.15 -2.20 12.12
C ALA A 13 0.42 -0.87 11.40
N GLY A 14 0.23 0.28 12.05
CA GLY A 14 0.56 1.59 11.50
C GLY A 14 2.06 1.76 11.22
N ILE A 15 2.93 1.31 12.13
CA ILE A 15 4.39 1.33 11.94
C ILE A 15 4.82 0.38 10.81
N LEU A 16 4.23 -0.82 10.73
CA LEU A 16 4.56 -1.75 9.65
C LEU A 16 4.03 -1.27 8.29
N ASN A 17 2.84 -0.65 8.25
CA ASN A 17 2.25 -0.05 7.04
C ASN A 17 3.05 1.11 6.44
N PHE A 18 4.09 1.58 7.11
CA PHE A 18 5.03 2.56 6.56
C PHE A 18 5.79 2.04 5.34
N ILE A 19 5.91 0.71 5.20
CA ILE A 19 6.44 0.06 4.00
C ILE A 19 5.23 -0.24 3.10
N PRO A 20 5.01 0.52 2.02
CA PRO A 20 3.84 0.30 1.18
C PRO A 20 3.85 -1.11 0.57
N ASN A 21 2.67 -1.73 0.44
CA ASN A 21 2.42 -3.11 -0.01
C ASN A 21 2.98 -4.23 0.90
N ILE A 22 4.16 -4.06 1.51
CA ILE A 22 4.78 -5.05 2.41
C ILE A 22 4.24 -4.93 3.83
N GLY A 23 3.98 -3.71 4.29
CA GLY A 23 3.47 -3.41 5.62
C GLY A 23 2.13 -4.05 5.93
N PRO A 24 1.12 -3.97 5.04
CA PRO A 24 -0.15 -4.66 5.24
C PRO A 24 0.04 -6.17 5.33
N ALA A 25 0.86 -6.75 4.44
CA ALA A 25 1.18 -8.18 4.45
C ALA A 25 1.95 -8.61 5.72
N ALA A 26 2.88 -7.79 6.20
CA ALA A 26 3.64 -8.06 7.41
C ALA A 26 2.81 -7.82 8.69
N SER A 27 1.80 -6.94 8.63
CA SER A 27 0.92 -6.66 9.76
C SER A 27 -0.01 -7.83 10.12
N VAL A 28 -0.18 -8.81 9.21
CA VAL A 28 -0.89 -10.09 9.46
C VAL A 28 -0.21 -10.91 10.56
N VAL A 29 1.13 -10.81 10.65
CA VAL A 29 1.94 -11.71 11.49
C VAL A 29 1.57 -11.59 12.97
N PHE A 30 1.32 -10.38 13.46
CA PHE A 30 0.96 -10.13 14.87
C PHE A 30 -0.39 -10.72 15.29
N PRO A 31 -1.52 -10.43 14.61
CA PRO A 31 -2.80 -11.04 14.96
C PRO A 31 -2.78 -12.56 14.79
N LEU A 32 -1.99 -13.09 13.84
CA LEU A 32 -1.81 -14.53 13.69
C LEU A 32 -1.07 -15.14 14.90
N MET A 33 0.02 -14.51 15.36
CA MET A 33 0.76 -14.95 16.55
C MET A 33 -0.12 -14.95 17.81
N ILE A 34 -0.97 -13.93 17.99
CA ILE A 34 -1.89 -13.88 19.13
C ILE A 34 -2.98 -14.96 19.02
N ALA A 35 -3.50 -15.21 17.83
CA ALA A 35 -4.49 -16.27 17.62
C ALA A 35 -3.95 -17.66 17.99
N VAL A 36 -2.68 -17.93 17.66
CA VAL A 36 -1.98 -19.17 18.03
C VAL A 36 -1.87 -19.32 19.55
N LEU A 37 -1.51 -18.24 20.26
CA LEU A 37 -1.32 -18.25 21.71
C LEU A 37 -2.65 -18.42 22.49
N ASP A 38 -3.76 -17.96 21.94
CA ASP A 38 -5.05 -17.93 22.64
C ASP A 38 -5.87 -19.22 22.44
N ALA A 39 -5.97 -19.73 21.19
CA ALA A 39 -6.46 -21.08 20.93
C ALA A 39 -6.21 -21.51 19.46
N PRO A 40 -5.76 -22.75 19.17
CA PRO A 40 -5.41 -23.19 17.81
C PRO A 40 -6.55 -23.07 16.78
N TRP A 41 -7.80 -23.25 17.22
CA TRP A 41 -8.97 -23.15 16.34
C TRP A 41 -9.27 -21.71 15.87
N LYS A 42 -8.81 -20.69 16.60
CA LYS A 42 -9.00 -19.28 16.22
C LYS A 42 -8.13 -18.87 15.04
N ILE A 43 -7.06 -19.62 14.74
CA ILE A 43 -6.15 -19.35 13.62
C ILE A 43 -6.92 -19.35 12.28
N ILE A 44 -7.81 -20.32 12.08
CA ILE A 44 -8.60 -20.45 10.86
C ILE A 44 -9.54 -19.26 10.70
N ALA A 45 -10.21 -18.84 11.78
CA ALA A 45 -11.11 -17.69 11.78
C ALA A 45 -10.37 -16.38 11.46
N VAL A 46 -9.17 -16.18 12.04
CA VAL A 46 -8.33 -15.01 11.78
C VAL A 46 -7.81 -15.01 10.35
N LEU A 47 -7.36 -16.15 9.82
CA LEU A 47 -6.92 -16.26 8.42
C LEU A 47 -8.04 -15.92 7.42
N ILE A 48 -9.25 -16.46 7.62
CA ILE A 48 -10.39 -16.19 6.74
C ILE A 48 -10.77 -14.71 6.79
N LEU A 49 -10.87 -14.14 7.99
CA LEU A 49 -11.23 -12.73 8.15
C LEU A 49 -10.18 -11.83 7.50
N TYR A 50 -8.90 -12.12 7.72
CA TYR A 50 -7.80 -11.33 7.18
C TYR A 50 -7.71 -11.46 5.65
N PHE A 51 -7.93 -12.66 5.11
CA PHE A 51 -8.02 -12.87 3.67
C PHE A 51 -9.15 -12.03 3.05
N LEU A 52 -10.32 -11.99 3.69
CA LEU A 52 -11.43 -11.14 3.23
C LEU A 52 -11.06 -9.66 3.27
N ILE A 53 -10.49 -9.18 4.39
CA ILE A 53 -10.09 -7.78 4.56
C ILE A 53 -9.05 -7.40 3.51
N GLN A 54 -7.98 -8.19 3.33
CA GLN A 54 -6.93 -7.91 2.35
C GLN A 54 -7.45 -7.89 0.91
N ASN A 55 -8.40 -8.76 0.56
CA ASN A 55 -9.02 -8.75 -0.75
C ASN A 55 -9.86 -7.49 -0.96
N VAL A 56 -10.70 -7.12 0.01
CA VAL A 56 -11.48 -5.88 -0.06
C VAL A 56 -10.55 -4.65 -0.12
N GLU A 57 -9.48 -4.67 0.66
CA GLU A 57 -8.51 -3.58 0.69
C GLU A 57 -7.80 -3.45 -0.66
N SER A 58 -7.23 -4.54 -1.19
CA SER A 58 -6.49 -4.53 -2.46
C SER A 58 -7.35 -4.27 -3.68
N TYR A 59 -8.56 -4.83 -3.75
CA TYR A 59 -9.41 -4.75 -4.94
C TYR A 59 -10.36 -3.55 -4.94
N TRP A 60 -10.77 -3.04 -3.78
CA TRP A 60 -11.75 -1.94 -3.71
C TRP A 60 -11.13 -0.70 -3.08
N LEU A 61 -10.54 -0.81 -1.89
CA LEU A 61 -10.07 0.34 -1.14
C LEU A 61 -8.85 1.00 -1.81
N THR A 62 -7.84 0.21 -2.18
CA THR A 62 -6.64 0.69 -2.88
C THR A 62 -6.98 1.41 -4.18
N PRO A 63 -7.78 0.85 -5.12
CA PRO A 63 -8.13 1.56 -6.34
C PRO A 63 -9.05 2.74 -6.11
N ILE A 64 -9.96 2.74 -5.12
CA ILE A 64 -10.78 3.92 -4.82
C ILE A 64 -9.93 5.08 -4.29
N VAL A 65 -8.98 4.78 -3.39
CA VAL A 65 -8.05 5.77 -2.85
C VAL A 65 -7.10 6.25 -3.95
N MET A 66 -6.55 5.34 -4.75
CA MET A 66 -5.66 5.66 -5.87
C MET A 66 -6.38 6.43 -6.97
N ALA A 67 -7.61 6.07 -7.34
CA ALA A 67 -8.39 6.75 -8.38
C ALA A 67 -8.73 8.20 -8.01
N LYS A 68 -8.85 8.51 -6.72
CA LYS A 68 -9.01 9.90 -6.25
C LYS A 68 -7.71 10.70 -6.23
N GLN A 69 -6.55 10.05 -6.25
CA GLN A 69 -5.26 10.73 -6.11
C GLN A 69 -4.48 10.76 -7.42
N VAL A 70 -4.27 9.65 -8.14
CA VAL A 70 -3.72 9.58 -9.51
C VAL A 70 -4.03 8.20 -10.11
N SER A 71 -4.42 8.14 -11.37
CA SER A 71 -4.67 6.94 -12.19
C SER A 71 -3.44 6.02 -12.39
N LEU A 72 -2.75 5.64 -11.33
CA LEU A 72 -1.58 4.76 -11.38
C LEU A 72 -2.02 3.30 -11.25
N LEU A 73 -1.58 2.48 -12.20
CA LEU A 73 -1.73 1.03 -12.12
C LEU A 73 -0.88 0.47 -10.97
N PRO A 74 -1.34 -0.55 -10.23
CA PRO A 74 -0.57 -1.18 -9.15
C PRO A 74 0.81 -1.69 -9.57
N ALA A 75 0.97 -2.10 -10.83
CA ALA A 75 2.27 -2.49 -11.37
C ALA A 75 3.25 -1.30 -11.43
N VAL A 76 2.77 -0.10 -11.81
CA VAL A 76 3.57 1.11 -11.90
C VAL A 76 4.04 1.56 -10.52
N THR A 77 3.20 1.41 -9.50
CA THR A 77 3.57 1.76 -8.13
C THR A 77 4.65 0.84 -7.56
N LEU A 78 4.57 -0.48 -7.82
CA LEU A 78 5.62 -1.44 -7.42
C LEU A 78 6.95 -1.17 -8.14
N ILE A 79 6.91 -0.92 -9.45
CA ILE A 79 8.12 -0.61 -10.22
C ILE A 79 8.78 0.66 -9.70
N ALA A 80 7.98 1.72 -9.49
CA ALA A 80 8.50 2.96 -8.94
C ALA A 80 9.07 2.78 -7.53
N GLN A 81 8.39 2.00 -6.68
CA GLN A 81 8.89 1.67 -5.34
C GLN A 81 10.26 1.00 -5.40
N LEU A 82 10.44 -0.01 -6.25
CA LEU A 82 11.72 -0.69 -6.42
C LEU A 82 12.79 0.27 -6.97
N PHE A 83 12.43 1.09 -7.96
CA PHE A 83 13.34 2.04 -8.59
C PHE A 83 13.82 3.11 -7.60
N PHE A 84 12.90 3.83 -6.95
CA PHE A 84 13.25 4.87 -6.00
C PHE A 84 13.88 4.31 -4.73
N ALA A 85 13.45 3.13 -4.26
CA ALA A 85 14.11 2.46 -3.14
C ALA A 85 15.55 2.06 -3.47
N SER A 86 15.85 1.64 -4.70
CA SER A 86 17.22 1.32 -5.10
C SER A 86 18.15 2.54 -5.12
N ILE A 87 17.61 3.74 -5.34
CA ILE A 87 18.41 4.98 -5.45
C ILE A 87 18.54 5.69 -4.10
N PHE A 88 17.42 5.83 -3.37
CA PHE A 88 17.33 6.63 -2.14
C PHE A 88 17.08 5.77 -0.88
N GLY A 89 17.09 4.44 -1.00
CA GLY A 89 16.83 3.53 0.12
C GLY A 89 15.40 3.65 0.66
N LEU A 90 15.24 3.57 1.98
CA LEU A 90 13.94 3.63 2.65
C LEU A 90 13.18 4.93 2.34
N LEU A 91 13.89 6.07 2.26
CA LEU A 91 13.28 7.35 1.91
C LEU A 91 12.71 7.33 0.49
N GLY A 92 13.41 6.67 -0.44
CA GLY A 92 12.94 6.46 -1.80
C GLY A 92 11.67 5.65 -1.87
N LEU A 93 11.54 4.63 -1.01
CA LEU A 93 10.33 3.81 -0.95
C LEU A 93 9.11 4.61 -0.47
N ILE A 94 9.27 5.43 0.57
CA ILE A 94 8.20 6.27 1.13
C ILE A 94 7.76 7.35 0.12
N LEU A 95 8.74 7.95 -0.57
CA LEU A 95 8.51 9.01 -1.54
C LEU A 95 8.19 8.49 -2.95
N ALA A 96 8.22 7.18 -3.18
CA ALA A 96 8.03 6.59 -4.50
C ALA A 96 6.70 7.02 -5.13
N LEU A 97 5.60 6.94 -4.36
CA LEU A 97 4.28 7.34 -4.84
C LEU A 97 4.24 8.83 -5.25
N PRO A 98 4.51 9.81 -4.36
CA PRO A 98 4.44 11.21 -4.74
C PRO A 98 5.42 11.58 -5.87
N LEU A 99 6.64 11.01 -5.89
CA LEU A 99 7.57 11.25 -6.99
C LEU A 99 7.06 10.71 -8.33
N THR A 100 6.44 9.52 -8.33
CA THR A 100 5.83 8.94 -9.53
C THR A 100 4.68 9.80 -10.05
N VAL A 101 3.87 10.35 -9.14
CA VAL A 101 2.80 11.27 -9.47
C VAL A 101 3.35 12.52 -10.16
N VAL A 102 4.35 13.19 -9.55
CA VAL A 102 4.96 14.39 -10.14
C VAL A 102 5.56 14.08 -11.50
N LEU A 103 6.28 12.96 -11.64
CA LEU A 103 6.89 12.56 -12.91
C LEU A 103 5.85 12.32 -14.00
N LYS A 104 4.76 11.61 -13.66
CA LYS A 104 3.64 11.36 -14.58
C LYS A 104 3.00 12.67 -15.03
N THR A 105 2.70 13.57 -14.09
CA THR A 105 2.09 14.86 -14.41
C THR A 105 3.01 15.72 -15.28
N TRP A 106 4.32 15.71 -15.03
CA TRP A 106 5.30 16.40 -15.86
C TRP A 106 5.36 15.83 -17.29
N ILE A 107 5.36 14.51 -17.43
CA ILE A 107 5.37 13.86 -18.73
C ILE A 107 4.08 14.17 -19.49
N GLU A 108 2.92 14.11 -18.82
CA GLU A 108 1.64 14.49 -19.42
C GLU A 108 1.64 15.96 -19.84
N GLU A 109 2.06 16.89 -18.98
CA GLU A 109 2.09 18.31 -19.31
C GLU A 109 3.05 18.62 -20.48
N ALA A 110 4.27 18.08 -20.43
CA ALA A 110 5.27 18.30 -21.48
C ALA A 110 4.88 17.67 -22.83
N LEU A 111 4.30 16.46 -22.83
CA LEU A 111 3.85 15.82 -24.06
C LEU A 111 2.59 16.48 -24.64
N PHE A 112 1.62 16.85 -23.80
CA PHE A 112 0.34 17.37 -24.28
C PHE A 112 0.36 18.88 -24.59
N LYS A 113 1.15 19.70 -23.90
CA LYS A 113 1.29 21.13 -24.27
C LYS A 113 2.35 21.38 -25.34
N ASP A 114 3.58 20.85 -25.22
CA ASP A 114 4.64 21.28 -26.16
C ASP A 114 4.51 20.65 -27.57
N LEU A 115 3.89 19.47 -27.70
CA LEU A 115 3.76 18.79 -28.99
C LEU A 115 2.44 19.04 -29.73
N LEU A 116 1.31 19.21 -29.01
CA LEU A 116 0.01 19.45 -29.64
C LEU A 116 -0.28 20.94 -29.88
N ASP A 117 0.30 21.85 -29.11
CA ASP A 117 0.10 23.30 -29.28
C ASP A 117 0.91 23.87 -30.47
N ASN A 118 1.94 23.15 -30.95
CA ASN A 118 2.69 23.49 -32.16
C ASN A 118 1.92 23.23 -33.49
N TRP A 119 0.68 22.74 -33.43
CA TRP A 119 -0.17 22.49 -34.62
C TRP A 119 -1.49 23.30 -34.63
N GLN A 120 -1.61 24.33 -33.78
CA GLN A 120 -2.58 25.42 -33.97
C GLN A 120 -1.87 26.71 -34.44
#